data_AF-A0A399ZLZ9-F1
#
_entry.id   AF-A0A399ZLZ9-F1
#
_cell.length_a   1.000
_cell.length_b   1.000
_cell.length_c   1.000
_cell.angle_alpha   90.00
_cell.angle_beta   90.00
_cell.angle_gamma   90.00
#
_symmetry.space_group_name_H-M   'P 1'
#
loop_
_entity.id
_entity.type
_entity.pdbx_description
1 polymer ?
#
loop_
_entity_poly.entity_id
_entity_poly.type
_entity_poly.pdbx_seq_one_letter_code
_entity_poly.pdbx_strand_id
1 'polypeptide(L)'
;MKITRDVVTDLLPVYLAGEASADTRALVEEFLKQNPEFAKLIAKEERPLAQPSIQLQKETEMKTLEQTKKLLAKRSWYMGFAIFFTVLPLSIRGNEQGIYWMWAGDPMIPITSVAVAVFMWFLYARTNHKLNGSGL
;
A
#
# COMPACT_ATOMS: atom_id res chain seq x y z
N MET A 1 47.85 -2.76 -2.15
CA MET A 1 46.93 -2.25 -1.10
C MET A 1 46.89 -3.25 0.04
N LYS A 2 46.78 -2.81 1.29
CA LYS A 2 46.52 -3.72 2.42
C LYS A 2 45.01 -3.87 2.55
N ILE A 3 44.50 -5.08 2.35
CA ILE A 3 43.11 -5.41 2.62
C ILE A 3 42.97 -5.48 4.15
N THR A 4 42.08 -4.69 4.72
CA THR A 4 41.83 -4.66 6.17
C THR A 4 40.70 -5.62 6.52
N ARG A 5 40.66 -6.04 7.79
CA ARG A 5 39.58 -6.87 8.33
C ARG A 5 38.21 -6.22 8.16
N ASP A 6 38.13 -4.90 8.27
CA ASP A 6 36.87 -4.15 8.16
C ASP A 6 36.27 -4.27 6.76
N VAL A 7 37.11 -4.12 5.72
CA VAL A 7 36.67 -4.29 4.32
C VAL A 7 36.13 -5.70 4.07
N VAL A 8 36.76 -6.73 4.63
CA VAL A 8 36.28 -8.12 4.49
C VAL A 8 35.01 -8.35 5.30
N THR A 9 34.85 -7.69 6.45
CA THR A 9 33.64 -7.75 7.27
C THR A 9 32.46 -7.12 6.55
N ASP A 10 32.66 -6.00 5.85
CA ASP A 10 31.63 -5.34 5.05
C ASP A 10 31.20 -6.19 3.83
N LEU A 11 32.14 -6.95 3.25
CA LEU A 11 31.88 -7.84 2.12
C LEU A 11 31.27 -9.20 2.52
N LEU A 12 31.36 -9.55 3.81
CA LEU A 12 30.94 -10.86 4.33
C LEU A 12 29.45 -11.17 4.08
N PRO A 13 28.49 -10.24 4.28
CA PRO A 13 27.07 -10.53 4.03
C PRO A 13 26.80 -10.93 2.57
N VAL A 14 27.44 -10.25 1.61
CA VAL A 14 27.27 -10.50 0.17
C VAL A 14 28.01 -11.78 -0.26
N TYR A 15 29.16 -12.07 0.36
CA TYR A 15 29.88 -13.34 0.20
C TYR A 15 29.05 -14.54 0.70
N LEU A 16 28.51 -14.45 1.92
CA LEU A 16 27.68 -15.49 2.53
C LEU A 16 26.34 -15.68 1.81
N ALA A 17 25.77 -14.61 1.25
CA ALA A 17 24.56 -14.67 0.41
C ALA A 17 24.81 -15.31 -0.98
N GLY A 18 26.08 -15.53 -1.37
CA GLY A 18 26.43 -16.06 -2.69
C GLY A 18 26.32 -15.04 -3.84
N GLU A 19 25.98 -13.78 -3.53
CA GLU A 19 25.79 -12.70 -4.50
C GLU A 19 27.10 -11.95 -4.84
N ALA A 20 28.21 -12.32 -4.19
CA ALA A 20 29.52 -11.73 -4.48
C ALA A 20 30.05 -12.15 -5.87
N SER A 21 30.64 -11.18 -6.58
CA SER A 21 31.35 -11.43 -7.84
C SER A 21 32.53 -12.39 -7.65
N ALA A 22 33.00 -13.03 -8.73
CA ALA A 22 34.10 -13.99 -8.68
C ALA A 22 35.37 -13.38 -8.06
N ASP A 23 35.69 -12.14 -8.42
CA ASP A 23 36.86 -11.42 -7.90
C ASP A 23 36.73 -11.11 -6.40
N THR A 24 35.54 -10.67 -5.97
CA THR A 24 35.25 -10.41 -4.55
C THR A 24 35.34 -11.69 -3.72
N ARG A 25 34.88 -12.82 -4.28
CA ARG A 25 34.94 -14.12 -3.62
C ARG A 25 36.37 -14.61 -3.43
N ALA A 26 37.19 -14.53 -4.49
CA ALA A 26 38.59 -14.90 -4.44
C ALA A 26 39.37 -14.05 -3.40
N LEU A 27 39.06 -12.76 -3.33
CA LEU A 27 39.66 -11.84 -2.35
C LEU A 27 39.33 -12.23 -0.90
N VAL A 28 38.05 -12.51 -0.60
CA VAL A 28 37.61 -12.94 0.74
C VAL A 28 38.27 -14.27 1.11
N GLU A 29 38.27 -15.25 0.20
CA GLU A 29 38.90 -16.56 0.44
C GLU A 29 40.41 -16.47 0.70
N GLU A 30 41.12 -15.62 -0.06
CA GLU A 30 42.55 -15.39 0.15
C GLU A 30 42.82 -14.75 1.52
N PHE A 31 41.99 -13.80 1.93
CA PHE A 31 42.09 -13.19 3.27
C PHE A 31 41.81 -14.19 4.40
N LEU A 32 40.84 -15.10 4.21
CA LEU A 32 40.52 -16.14 5.19
C LEU A 32 41.63 -17.19 5.32
N LYS A 33 42.29 -17.55 4.21
CA LYS A 33 43.48 -18.44 4.23
C LYS A 33 44.63 -17.84 5.03
N GLN A 34 44.82 -16.53 4.94
CA GLN A 34 45.87 -15.81 5.69
C GLN A 34 45.50 -15.59 7.16
N ASN A 35 44.22 -15.63 7.51
CA ASN A 35 43.70 -15.34 8.87
C ASN A 35 42.78 -16.46 9.38
N PRO A 36 43.34 -17.63 9.76
CA PRO A 36 42.55 -18.80 10.16
C PRO A 36 41.71 -18.57 11.43
N GLU A 37 42.13 -17.68 12.33
CA GLU A 37 41.33 -17.26 13.50
C GLU A 37 40.04 -16.54 13.09
N PHE A 38 40.10 -15.72 12.04
CA PHE A 38 38.92 -15.00 11.53
C PHE A 38 37.97 -15.94 10.78
N ALA A 39 38.51 -16.92 10.05
CA ALA A 39 37.72 -17.96 9.40
C ALA A 39 36.90 -18.80 10.42
N LYS A 40 37.48 -19.13 11.57
CA LYS A 40 36.76 -19.84 12.64
C LYS A 40 35.61 -19.02 13.24
N LEU A 41 35.76 -17.69 13.33
CA LEU A 41 34.72 -16.80 13.83
C LEU A 41 33.53 -16.75 12.86
N ILE A 42 33.81 -16.65 11.56
CA ILE A 42 32.79 -16.66 10.51
C ILE A 42 32.05 -18.01 10.50
N ALA A 43 32.76 -19.14 10.54
CA ALA A 43 32.14 -20.46 10.59
C ALA A 43 31.27 -20.69 11.85
N LYS A 44 31.50 -19.92 12.93
CA LYS A 44 30.66 -19.95 14.14
C LYS A 44 29.41 -19.07 14.00
N GLU A 45 29.51 -17.99 13.23
CA GLU A 45 28.41 -17.09 12.86
C GLU A 45 27.57 -17.57 11.66
N GLU A 46 28.10 -18.52 10.86
CA GLU A 46 27.41 -19.26 9.79
C GLU A 46 26.21 -20.09 10.28
N ARG A 47 25.83 -20.01 11.56
CA ARG A 47 24.48 -20.42 11.95
C ARG A 47 23.52 -19.67 11.04
N PRO A 48 22.74 -20.38 10.21
CA PRO A 48 21.90 -19.72 9.25
C PRO A 48 20.99 -18.81 10.05
N LEU A 49 21.23 -17.49 9.95
CA LEU A 49 20.22 -16.51 10.25
C LEU A 49 19.06 -16.97 9.38
N ALA A 50 18.04 -17.55 10.03
CA ALA A 50 16.87 -18.05 9.36
C ALA A 50 16.36 -16.87 8.55
N GLN A 51 16.69 -16.85 7.26
CA GLN A 51 16.19 -15.84 6.36
C GLN A 51 14.68 -16.03 6.47
N PRO A 52 13.93 -15.03 6.99
CA PRO A 52 12.52 -15.05 6.72
C PRO A 52 12.47 -15.00 5.21
N SER A 53 12.11 -16.11 4.58
CA SER A 53 11.89 -16.15 3.16
C SER A 53 10.73 -15.20 2.93
N ILE A 54 11.04 -13.93 2.67
CA ILE A 54 10.11 -12.98 2.08
C ILE A 54 9.99 -13.44 0.64
N GLN A 55 9.38 -14.61 0.45
CA GLN A 55 8.67 -14.92 -0.76
C GLN A 55 7.54 -13.90 -0.78
N LEU A 56 7.81 -12.74 -1.38
CA LEU A 56 6.78 -11.91 -1.99
C LEU A 56 6.12 -12.80 -3.06
N GLN A 57 5.27 -13.71 -2.59
CA GLN A 57 4.40 -14.48 -3.43
C GLN A 57 3.59 -13.42 -4.17
N LYS A 58 3.78 -13.36 -5.48
CA LYS A 58 3.01 -12.53 -6.42
C LYS A 58 1.49 -12.55 -6.14
N GLU A 59 0.99 -13.64 -5.55
CA GLU A 59 -0.36 -13.75 -5.02
C GLU A 59 -0.69 -12.76 -3.90
N THR A 60 0.22 -12.52 -2.97
CA THR A 60 0.06 -11.59 -1.85
C THR A 60 -0.01 -10.15 -2.36
N GLU A 61 0.83 -9.79 -3.34
CA GLU A 61 0.76 -8.48 -4.01
C GLU A 61 -0.54 -8.29 -4.80
N MET A 62 -0.99 -9.32 -5.51
CA MET A 62 -2.27 -9.27 -6.21
C MET A 62 -3.46 -9.17 -5.23
N LYS A 63 -3.42 -9.89 -4.11
CA LYS A 63 -4.46 -9.83 -3.07
C LYS A 63 -4.51 -8.46 -2.40
N THR A 64 -3.38 -7.84 -2.08
CA THR A 64 -3.34 -6.49 -1.50
C THR A 64 -3.82 -5.44 -2.51
N LEU A 65 -3.45 -5.57 -3.79
CA LEU A 65 -3.96 -4.70 -4.85
C LEU A 65 -5.47 -4.83 -5.05
N GLU A 66 -6.02 -6.05 -5.05
CA GLU A 66 -7.48 -6.26 -5.16
C GLU A 66 -8.24 -5.72 -3.96
N GLN A 67 -7.72 -5.91 -2.76
CA GLN A 67 -8.30 -5.35 -1.54
C GLN A 67 -8.31 -3.83 -1.59
N THR A 68 -7.20 -3.22 -2.02
CA THR A 68 -7.08 -1.77 -2.19
C THR A 68 -8.06 -1.25 -3.26
N LYS A 69 -8.16 -1.94 -4.40
CA LYS A 69 -9.14 -1.62 -5.46
C LYS A 69 -10.58 -1.71 -4.95
N LYS A 70 -10.94 -2.74 -4.19
CA LYS A 70 -12.29 -2.89 -3.62
C LYS A 70 -12.62 -1.78 -2.63
N LEU A 71 -11.66 -1.37 -1.78
CA LEU A 71 -11.84 -0.26 -0.86
C LEU A 71 -12.00 1.08 -1.59
N LEU A 72 -11.19 1.34 -2.62
CA LEU A 72 -11.32 2.52 -3.47
C LEU A 72 -12.65 2.54 -4.23
N ALA A 73 -13.07 1.40 -4.81
CA ALA A 73 -14.33 1.28 -5.52
C ALA A 73 -15.52 1.56 -4.59
N LYS A 74 -15.51 0.99 -3.38
CA LYS A 74 -16.55 1.23 -2.37
C LYS A 74 -16.61 2.70 -1.93
N ARG A 75 -15.44 3.32 -1.72
CA ARG A 75 -15.33 4.76 -1.41
C ARG A 75 -15.89 5.62 -2.55
N SER A 76 -15.54 5.28 -3.79
CA SER A 76 -16.02 5.98 -4.99
C SER A 76 -17.53 5.84 -5.15
N TRP A 77 -18.09 4.67 -4.85
CA TRP A 77 -19.54 4.44 -4.96
C TRP A 77 -20.35 5.27 -3.95
N TYR A 78 -19.91 5.33 -2.69
CA TYR A 78 -20.56 6.18 -1.68
C TYR A 78 -20.50 7.66 -2.06
N MET A 79 -19.36 8.13 -2.57
CA MET A 79 -19.21 9.51 -3.04
C MET A 79 -20.12 9.80 -4.25
N GLY A 80 -20.18 8.90 -5.23
CA GLY A 80 -21.05 9.03 -6.39
C GLY A 80 -22.53 9.10 -6.00
N PHE A 81 -22.99 8.23 -5.11
CA PHE A 81 -24.37 8.28 -4.62
C PHE A 81 -24.65 9.55 -3.81
N ALA A 82 -23.73 9.97 -2.94
CA ALA A 82 -23.90 11.19 -2.16
C ALA A 82 -24.05 12.41 -3.09
N ILE A 83 -23.19 12.54 -4.10
CA ILE A 83 -23.28 13.62 -5.09
C ILE A 83 -24.59 13.54 -5.86
N PHE A 84 -24.98 12.35 -6.34
CA PHE A 84 -26.23 12.17 -7.08
C PHE A 84 -27.45 12.62 -6.28
N PHE A 85 -27.59 12.17 -5.04
CA PHE A 85 -28.72 12.55 -4.19
C PHE A 85 -28.66 14.01 -3.71
N THR A 86 -27.49 14.63 -3.65
CA THR A 86 -27.34 16.07 -3.39
C THR A 86 -27.75 16.90 -4.62
N VAL A 87 -27.45 16.46 -5.84
CA VAL A 87 -27.74 17.22 -7.07
C VAL A 87 -29.18 17.01 -7.57
N LEU A 88 -29.77 15.84 -7.34
CA LEU A 88 -31.15 15.50 -7.71
C LEU A 88 -32.21 16.53 -7.26
N PRO A 89 -32.21 17.06 -6.02
CA PRO A 89 -33.14 18.11 -5.61
C PRO A 89 -32.92 19.43 -6.34
N LEU A 90 -31.69 19.75 -6.79
CA LEU A 90 -31.38 20.95 -7.58
C LEU A 90 -31.79 20.83 -9.05
N SER A 91 -32.47 19.74 -9.45
CA SER A 91 -32.92 19.57 -10.82
C SER A 91 -34.00 20.60 -11.19
N ILE A 92 -33.70 21.39 -12.21
CA ILE A 92 -34.60 22.38 -12.80
C ILE A 92 -35.10 21.87 -14.15
N ARG A 93 -36.39 22.11 -14.46
CA ARG A 93 -36.98 21.73 -15.75
C ARG A 93 -37.41 22.99 -16.50
N GLY A 94 -36.99 23.10 -17.75
CA GLY A 94 -37.39 24.18 -18.65
C GLY A 94 -38.48 23.71 -19.60
N ASN A 95 -39.51 24.52 -19.81
CA ASN A 95 -40.49 24.35 -20.89
C ASN A 95 -40.68 25.70 -21.62
N GLU A 96 -41.52 25.72 -22.67
CA GLU A 96 -41.79 26.92 -23.48
C GLU A 96 -42.32 28.13 -22.68
N GLN A 97 -42.80 27.93 -21.44
CA GLN A 97 -43.36 28.95 -20.55
C GLN A 97 -42.38 29.42 -19.45
N GLY A 98 -41.15 28.89 -19.39
CA GLY A 98 -40.11 29.32 -18.43
C GLY A 98 -39.43 28.16 -17.68
N ILE A 99 -38.51 28.52 -16.77
CA ILE A 99 -37.79 27.58 -15.90
C ILE A 99 -38.58 27.41 -14.61
N TYR A 100 -38.97 26.17 -14.28
CA TYR A 100 -39.62 25.85 -13.02
C TYR A 100 -38.81 24.80 -12.26
N TRP A 101 -38.94 24.84 -10.93
CA TRP A 101 -38.39 23.81 -10.06
C TRP A 101 -39.16 22.51 -10.29
N MET A 102 -38.44 21.44 -10.62
CA MET A 102 -39.05 20.14 -10.95
C MET A 102 -39.91 19.59 -9.80
N TRP A 103 -39.56 19.97 -8.57
CA TRP A 103 -40.19 19.52 -7.33
C TRP A 103 -41.13 20.55 -6.70
N ALA A 104 -41.52 21.60 -7.44
CA ALA A 104 -42.39 22.67 -6.91
C ALA A 104 -43.77 22.18 -6.46
N GLY A 105 -44.26 21.06 -7.00
CA GLY A 105 -45.55 20.48 -6.64
C GLY A 105 -45.53 19.50 -5.45
N ASP A 106 -44.37 18.90 -5.14
CA ASP A 106 -44.22 17.97 -4.02
C ASP A 106 -42.83 18.13 -3.37
N PRO A 107 -42.74 18.80 -2.21
CA PRO A 107 -41.49 19.01 -1.51
C PRO A 107 -40.96 17.76 -0.79
N MET A 108 -41.70 16.65 -0.71
CA MET A 108 -41.23 15.45 -0.01
C MET A 108 -40.03 14.78 -0.71
N ILE A 109 -39.98 14.81 -2.03
CA ILE A 109 -38.90 14.20 -2.81
C ILE A 109 -37.55 14.88 -2.54
N PRO A 110 -37.41 16.22 -2.63
CA PRO A 110 -36.14 16.88 -2.32
C PRO A 110 -35.75 16.73 -0.84
N ILE A 111 -36.70 16.69 0.10
CA ILE A 111 -36.41 16.48 1.53
C ILE A 111 -35.84 15.08 1.77
N THR A 112 -36.48 14.05 1.23
CA THR A 112 -36.02 12.66 1.37
C THR A 112 -34.69 12.42 0.67
N SER A 113 -34.46 13.01 -0.50
CA SER A 113 -33.17 12.90 -1.20
C SER A 113 -32.03 13.55 -0.42
N VAL A 114 -32.25 14.74 0.19
CA VAL A 114 -31.25 15.40 1.03
C VAL A 114 -30.97 14.58 2.29
N ALA A 115 -31.99 14.02 2.94
CA ALA A 115 -31.80 13.15 4.10
C ALA A 115 -30.93 11.92 3.77
N VAL A 116 -31.20 11.26 2.63
CA VAL A 116 -30.38 10.15 2.13
C VAL A 116 -28.96 10.59 1.80
N ALA A 117 -28.78 11.77 1.20
CA ALA A 117 -27.45 12.31 0.89
C ALA A 117 -26.63 12.57 2.17
N VAL A 118 -27.22 13.18 3.20
CA VAL A 118 -26.57 13.42 4.50
C VAL A 118 -26.16 12.09 5.13
N PHE A 119 -27.04 11.08 5.10
CA PHE A 119 -26.73 9.75 5.60
C PHE A 119 -25.56 9.09 4.85
N MET A 120 -25.53 9.19 3.52
CA MET A 120 -24.43 8.70 2.67
C MET A 120 -23.10 9.42 2.97
N TRP A 121 -23.12 10.75 3.12
CA TRP A 121 -21.94 11.53 3.53
C TRP A 121 -21.42 11.13 4.91
N PHE A 122 -22.32 10.88 5.86
CA PHE A 122 -21.96 10.39 7.19
C PHE A 122 -21.28 9.02 7.13
N LEU A 123 -21.83 8.07 6.34
CA LEU A 123 -21.20 6.75 6.12
C LEU A 123 -19.85 6.85 5.43
N TYR A 124 -19.71 7.74 4.45
CA TYR A 124 -18.45 8.03 3.78
C TYR A 124 -17.40 8.56 4.77
N ALA A 125 -17.76 9.56 5.58
CA ALA A 125 -16.87 10.15 6.59
C ALA A 125 -16.43 9.10 7.63
N ARG A 126 -17.36 8.25 8.11
CA ARG A 126 -17.05 7.17 9.05
C ARG A 126 -16.12 6.13 8.44
N THR A 127 -16.33 5.76 7.18
CA THR A 127 -15.46 4.80 6.46
C THR A 127 -14.07 5.38 6.26
N ASN A 128 -13.97 6.66 5.88
CA ASN A 128 -12.71 7.35 5.69
C ASN A 128 -11.92 7.52 7.00
N HIS A 129 -12.61 7.83 8.10
CA HIS A 129 -11.98 7.95 9.43
C HIS A 129 -11.43 6.61 9.94
N LYS A 130 -12.11 5.49 9.62
CA LYS A 130 -11.64 4.14 9.97
C LYS A 130 -10.41 3.72 9.15
N LEU A 131 -10.33 4.16 7.89
CA LEU A 131 -9.17 3.89 7.03
C LEU A 131 -7.95 4.70 7.45
N ASN A 132 -8.10 5.99 7.79
CA ASN A 132 -7.00 6.82 8.30
C ASN A 132 -6.45 6.35 9.65
N GLY A 133 -7.27 5.71 10.49
CA GLY A 133 -6.84 5.13 11.77
C GLY A 133 -6.07 3.81 11.64
N SER A 134 -6.14 3.14 10.48
CA SER A 134 -5.48 1.85 10.26
C SER A 134 -4.08 1.95 9.63
N GLY A 135 -3.57 3.16 9.38
CA GLY A 135 -2.17 3.35 8.96
C GLY A 135 -1.80 2.66 7.64
N LEU A 136 -2.74 2.61 6.69
CA LEU A 136 -2.44 2.34 5.28
C LEU A 136 -1.95 3.61 4.59
#